data_AF-A0A8C9PIW8-F1
#
_entry.id   AF-A0A8C9PIW8-F1
#
_cell.length_a   1.000
_cell.length_b   1.000
_cell.length_c   1.000
_cell.angle_alpha   90.00
_cell.angle_beta   90.00
_cell.angle_gamma   90.00
#
_symmetry.space_group_name_H-M   'P 1'
#
loop_
_entity.id
_entity.type
_entity.pdbx_description
1 polymer ?
#
loop_
_entity_poly.entity_id
_entity_poly.type
_entity_poly.pdbx_seq_one_letter_code
_entity_poly.pdbx_strand_id
1 'polypeptide(L)'
;MEGTGLGELPPNFSGSVEALYEVLHLPAALRACPPLRTALAIDAAFREGNAARLFRLLRTLSYLQSCAVQGHVGHARRAALARLSRALSTPKGQTLPLDFMVHLLALDGPHEARDLCQAHGLPLDGEERVVFLRGCYTEKGLPPVGTCNVLVGSKLRGRTLEEVVMAEEEDEGVFRPS
;
A
#
# COMPACT_ATOMS: atom_id res chain seq x y z
N MET A 1 28.92 -5.97 -32.63
CA MET A 1 28.22 -4.69 -32.83
C MET A 1 26.74 -4.98 -32.68
N GLU A 2 26.33 -5.41 -31.49
CA GLU A 2 25.92 -4.53 -30.38
C GLU A 2 24.60 -3.84 -30.69
N GLY A 3 23.55 -4.39 -30.09
CA GLY A 3 22.18 -3.91 -30.11
C GLY A 3 21.43 -4.66 -29.02
N THR A 4 21.98 -4.68 -27.80
CA THR A 4 21.32 -5.26 -26.63
C THR A 4 20.46 -4.20 -25.99
N GLY A 5 19.21 -4.58 -25.78
CA GLY A 5 18.10 -3.72 -25.37
C GLY A 5 18.43 -2.85 -24.18
N LEU A 6 17.98 -1.60 -24.30
CA LEU A 6 17.68 -0.74 -23.15
C LEU A 6 16.70 -1.51 -22.27
N GLY A 7 17.22 -2.06 -21.17
CA GLY A 7 16.43 -2.72 -20.16
C GLY A 7 15.36 -1.75 -19.67
N GLU A 8 14.10 -2.11 -19.88
CA GLU A 8 13.00 -1.55 -19.14
C GLU A 8 13.29 -1.80 -17.65
N LEU A 9 13.62 -0.72 -16.93
CA LEU A 9 13.68 -0.70 -15.48
C LEU A 9 12.30 -1.12 -14.96
N PRO A 10 12.18 -2.20 -14.17
CA PRO A 10 10.89 -2.55 -13.58
C PRO A 10 10.46 -1.42 -12.61
N PRO A 11 9.17 -1.03 -12.63
CA PRO A 11 8.65 -0.02 -11.71
C PRO A 11 8.35 -0.70 -10.37
N ASN A 12 9.39 -0.96 -9.57
CA ASN A 12 9.22 -1.57 -8.24
C ASN A 12 10.19 -0.96 -7.23
N PHE A 13 9.99 0.33 -6.94
CA PHE A 13 10.63 0.98 -5.81
C PHE A 13 10.24 0.33 -4.47
N SER A 14 9.01 -0.19 -4.34
CA SER A 14 8.56 -0.90 -3.14
C SER A 14 8.87 -2.40 -3.25
N GLY A 15 9.88 -2.88 -2.52
CA GLY A 15 10.23 -4.30 -2.41
C GLY A 15 11.42 -4.80 -3.24
N SER A 16 12.17 -3.92 -3.92
CA SER A 16 13.45 -4.28 -4.54
C SER A 16 14.54 -4.49 -3.49
N VAL A 17 15.25 -5.63 -3.59
CA VAL A 17 16.35 -5.96 -2.67
C VAL A 17 17.56 -5.06 -2.93
N GLU A 18 17.75 -4.65 -4.18
CA GLU A 18 18.81 -3.77 -4.65
C GLU A 18 18.62 -2.35 -4.08
N ALA A 19 17.41 -1.80 -4.18
CA ALA A 19 17.09 -0.49 -3.60
C ALA A 19 17.28 -0.47 -2.08
N LEU A 20 16.87 -1.55 -1.40
CA LEU A 20 17.10 -1.68 0.04
C LEU A 20 18.60 -1.76 0.38
N TYR A 21 19.37 -2.51 -0.40
CA TYR A 21 20.81 -2.63 -0.22
C TYR A 21 21.49 -1.26 -0.30
N GLU A 22 21.20 -0.47 -1.33
CA GLU A 22 21.73 0.89 -1.49
C GLU A 22 21.37 1.79 -0.29
N VAL A 23 20.12 1.74 0.18
CA VAL A 23 19.68 2.50 1.35
C VAL A 23 20.44 2.10 2.63
N LEU A 24 20.72 0.81 2.81
CA LEU A 24 21.46 0.33 3.98
C LEU A 24 22.95 0.74 3.96
N HIS A 25 23.51 1.00 2.77
CA HIS A 25 24.88 1.50 2.61
C HIS A 25 25.02 3.01 2.84
N LEU A 26 23.91 3.74 2.98
CA LEU A 26 23.96 5.16 3.29
C LEU A 26 24.55 5.43 4.69
N PRO A 27 25.23 6.59 4.88
CA PRO A 27 25.66 7.07 6.18
C PRO A 27 24.56 7.00 7.25
N ALA A 28 24.92 6.68 8.49
CA ALA A 28 23.96 6.51 9.58
C ALA A 28 23.09 7.76 9.82
N ALA A 29 23.65 8.96 9.60
CA ALA A 29 22.93 10.22 9.68
C ALA A 29 21.77 10.30 8.66
N LEU A 30 22.00 9.86 7.42
CA LEU A 30 20.96 9.81 6.38
C LEU A 30 19.94 8.70 6.68
N ARG A 31 20.38 7.52 7.17
CA ARG A 31 19.48 6.45 7.60
C ARG A 31 18.60 6.82 8.79
N ALA A 32 19.02 7.79 9.60
CA ALA A 32 18.23 8.30 10.72
C ALA A 32 17.13 9.29 10.28
N CYS A 33 17.15 9.78 9.03
CA CYS A 33 16.18 10.74 8.52
C CYS A 33 14.73 10.19 8.64
N PRO A 34 13.77 10.98 9.17
CA PRO A 34 12.40 10.53 9.36
C PRO A 34 11.71 9.98 8.09
N PRO A 35 11.86 10.59 6.90
CA PRO A 35 11.28 10.05 5.67
C PRO A 35 11.84 8.67 5.31
N LEU A 36 13.16 8.49 5.45
CA LEU A 36 13.83 7.23 5.12
C LEU A 36 13.46 6.11 6.11
N ARG A 37 13.35 6.43 7.40
CA ARG A 37 12.85 5.48 8.42
C ARG A 37 11.41 5.05 8.14
N THR A 38 10.58 5.97 7.68
CA THR A 38 9.19 5.67 7.30
C THR A 38 9.15 4.76 6.08
N ALA A 39 9.94 5.05 5.04
CA ALA A 39 10.06 4.21 3.85
C ALA A 39 10.53 2.79 4.18
N LEU A 40 11.57 2.65 5.03
CA LEU A 40 12.04 1.35 5.52
C LEU A 40 10.99 0.58 6.33
N ALA A 41 10.21 1.29 7.16
CA ALA A 41 9.12 0.67 7.92
C ALA A 41 7.99 0.17 7.01
N ILE A 42 7.71 0.88 5.92
CA ILE A 42 6.74 0.47 4.89
C ILE A 42 7.25 -0.76 4.13
N ASP A 43 8.50 -0.74 3.68
CA ASP A 43 9.12 -1.89 2.99
C ASP A 43 9.10 -3.14 3.89
N ALA A 44 9.50 -3.00 5.16
CA ALA A 44 9.45 -4.09 6.13
C ALA A 44 8.02 -4.63 6.31
N ALA A 45 7.03 -3.75 6.51
CA ALA A 45 5.63 -4.17 6.69
C ALA A 45 5.07 -4.87 5.45
N PHE A 46 5.45 -4.41 4.25
CA PHE A 46 5.07 -5.03 2.99
C PHE A 46 5.68 -6.44 2.86
N ARG A 47 6.98 -6.60 3.13
CA ARG A 47 7.70 -7.88 3.06
C ARG A 47 7.23 -8.89 4.11
N GLU A 48 6.95 -8.43 5.33
CA GLU A 48 6.35 -9.23 6.40
C GLU A 48 4.92 -9.70 6.04
N GLY A 49 4.28 -9.07 5.04
CA GLY A 49 2.88 -9.32 4.72
C GLY A 49 1.92 -8.77 5.79
N ASN A 50 2.38 -7.83 6.61
CA ASN A 50 1.61 -7.24 7.70
C ASN A 50 0.74 -6.09 7.17
N ALA A 51 -0.40 -6.44 6.58
CA ALA A 51 -1.33 -5.48 5.99
C ALA A 51 -1.77 -4.40 6.98
N ALA A 52 -2.07 -4.77 8.23
CA ALA A 52 -2.49 -3.81 9.25
C ALA A 52 -1.41 -2.75 9.53
N ARG A 53 -0.15 -3.19 9.69
CA ARG A 53 0.98 -2.27 9.88
C ARG A 53 1.23 -1.42 8.63
N LEU A 54 1.18 -2.04 7.45
CA LEU A 54 1.39 -1.36 6.18
C LEU A 54 0.39 -0.22 5.98
N PHE A 55 -0.91 -0.51 5.96
CA PHE A 55 -1.93 0.52 5.71
C PHE A 55 -2.02 1.55 6.84
N ARG A 56 -1.64 1.19 8.07
CA ARG A 56 -1.48 2.17 9.15
C ARG A 56 -0.35 3.17 8.86
N LEU A 57 0.80 2.72 8.35
CA LEU A 57 1.89 3.60 7.94
C LEU A 57 1.53 4.43 6.70
N LEU A 58 0.84 3.86 5.72
CA LEU A 58 0.43 4.62 4.52
C LEU A 58 -0.50 5.80 4.86
N ARG A 59 -1.34 5.66 5.89
CA ARG A 59 -2.20 6.75 6.36
C ARG A 59 -1.43 7.94 6.94
N THR A 60 -0.22 7.75 7.47
CA THR A 60 0.57 8.83 8.09
C THR A 60 1.44 9.61 7.11
N LEU A 61 1.55 9.15 5.85
CA LEU A 61 2.38 9.78 4.83
C LEU A 61 1.88 11.18 4.44
N SER A 62 2.79 12.05 3.98
CA SER A 62 2.44 13.32 3.34
C SER A 62 1.69 13.09 2.01
N TYR A 63 1.16 14.15 1.40
CA TYR A 63 0.47 14.01 0.11
C TYR A 63 1.41 13.47 -0.98
N LEU A 64 2.60 14.05 -1.15
CA LEU A 64 3.53 13.62 -2.21
C LEU A 64 4.03 12.19 -1.98
N GLN A 65 4.36 11.84 -0.73
CA GLN A 65 4.70 10.47 -0.36
C GLN A 65 3.55 9.50 -0.65
N SER A 66 2.30 9.94 -0.46
CA SER A 66 1.11 9.12 -0.74
C SER A 66 0.89 8.91 -2.24
N CYS A 67 1.14 9.94 -3.06
CA CYS A 67 1.14 9.81 -4.51
C CYS A 67 2.18 8.80 -4.98
N ALA A 68 3.38 8.81 -4.39
CA ALA A 68 4.45 7.87 -4.75
C ALA A 68 4.06 6.40 -4.48
N VAL A 69 3.37 6.12 -3.37
CA VAL A 69 2.95 4.75 -3.03
C VAL A 69 1.63 4.32 -3.69
N GLN A 70 0.86 5.25 -4.27
CA GLN A 70 -0.48 4.98 -4.81
C GLN A 70 -0.47 3.85 -5.84
N GLY A 71 0.54 3.80 -6.72
CA GLY A 71 0.70 2.74 -7.73
C GLY A 71 0.91 1.35 -7.13
N HIS A 72 1.37 1.25 -5.88
CA HIS A 72 1.63 -0.02 -5.19
C HIS A 72 0.45 -0.48 -4.31
N VAL A 73 -0.52 0.39 -4.03
CA VAL A 73 -1.67 0.10 -3.15
C VAL A 73 -2.50 -1.08 -3.67
N GLY A 74 -2.78 -1.12 -4.98
CA GLY A 74 -3.55 -2.22 -5.58
C GLY A 74 -2.89 -3.58 -5.38
N HIS A 75 -1.56 -3.64 -5.54
CA HIS A 75 -0.80 -4.86 -5.31
C HIS A 75 -0.78 -5.24 -3.83
N ALA A 76 -0.57 -4.28 -2.93
CA ALA A 76 -0.62 -4.50 -1.48
C ALA A 76 -1.97 -5.03 -1.01
N ARG A 77 -3.09 -4.46 -1.51
CA ARG A 77 -4.46 -4.91 -1.19
C ARG A 77 -4.70 -6.34 -1.66
N ARG A 78 -4.28 -6.68 -2.89
CA ARG A 78 -4.35 -8.06 -3.40
C ARG A 78 -3.54 -9.02 -2.52
N ALA A 79 -2.29 -8.68 -2.24
CA ALA A 79 -1.38 -9.51 -1.46
C ALA A 79 -1.90 -9.73 -0.02
N ALA A 80 -2.56 -8.74 0.55
CA ALA A 80 -3.25 -8.85 1.83
C ALA A 80 -4.48 -9.77 1.74
N LEU A 81 -5.30 -9.62 0.70
CA LEU A 81 -6.49 -10.45 0.49
C LEU A 81 -6.12 -11.93 0.28
N ALA A 82 -5.08 -12.22 -0.49
CA ALA A 82 -4.56 -13.57 -0.65
C ALA A 82 -4.17 -14.21 0.69
N ARG A 83 -3.52 -13.44 1.58
CA ARG A 83 -3.13 -13.90 2.92
C ARG A 83 -4.34 -14.10 3.82
N LEU A 84 -5.29 -13.17 3.84
CA LEU A 84 -6.55 -13.32 4.58
C LEU A 84 -7.31 -14.56 4.13
N SER A 85 -7.43 -14.76 2.82
CA SER A 85 -8.03 -15.95 2.24
C SER A 85 -7.34 -17.22 2.70
N ARG A 86 -6.01 -17.27 2.68
CA ARG A 86 -5.28 -18.46 3.19
C ARG A 86 -5.46 -18.68 4.69
N ALA A 87 -5.53 -17.62 5.49
CA ALA A 87 -5.58 -17.68 6.95
C ALA A 87 -6.99 -18.00 7.47
N LEU A 88 -8.02 -17.46 6.83
CA LEU A 88 -9.42 -17.50 7.31
C LEU A 88 -10.30 -18.48 6.54
N SER A 89 -9.85 -18.99 5.38
CA SER A 89 -10.67 -19.91 4.59
C SER A 89 -10.83 -21.25 5.29
N THR A 90 -12.02 -21.47 5.82
CA THR A 90 -12.43 -22.75 6.41
C THR A 90 -13.41 -23.48 5.49
N PRO A 91 -13.59 -24.80 5.63
CA PRO A 91 -14.61 -25.54 4.88
C PRO A 91 -16.04 -25.10 5.17
N LYS A 92 -16.30 -24.53 6.37
CA LYS A 92 -17.62 -24.04 6.78
C LYS A 92 -17.86 -22.58 6.36
N GLY A 93 -16.85 -21.89 5.85
CA GLY A 93 -16.87 -20.45 5.62
C GLY A 93 -16.65 -19.67 6.92
N GLN A 94 -15.81 -18.64 6.87
CA GLN A 94 -15.68 -17.65 7.94
C GLN A 94 -16.15 -16.29 7.42
N THR A 95 -17.07 -15.65 8.12
CA THR A 95 -17.59 -14.33 7.71
C THR A 95 -16.82 -13.21 8.36
N LEU A 96 -16.55 -12.14 7.61
CA LEU A 96 -15.98 -10.89 8.12
C LEU A 96 -16.81 -9.69 7.65
N PRO A 97 -17.04 -8.68 8.50
CA PRO A 97 -17.66 -7.43 8.08
C PRO A 97 -16.82 -6.73 7.00
N LEU A 98 -17.50 -6.17 5.98
CA LEU A 98 -16.85 -5.35 4.96
C LEU A 98 -16.21 -4.10 5.57
N ASP A 99 -16.82 -3.51 6.60
CA ASP A 99 -16.24 -2.39 7.33
C ASP A 99 -14.88 -2.69 7.94
N PHE A 100 -14.68 -3.93 8.43
CA PHE A 100 -13.37 -4.37 8.89
C PHE A 100 -12.36 -4.40 7.73
N MET A 101 -12.77 -4.82 6.54
CA MET A 101 -11.91 -4.77 5.35
C MET A 101 -11.58 -3.35 4.92
N VAL A 102 -12.55 -2.44 4.97
CA VAL A 102 -12.35 -1.01 4.71
C VAL A 102 -11.28 -0.43 5.63
N HIS A 103 -11.37 -0.74 6.92
CA HIS A 103 -10.42 -0.27 7.92
C HIS A 103 -9.06 -0.94 7.82
N LEU A 104 -9.00 -2.23 7.49
CA LEU A 104 -7.75 -2.98 7.39
C LEU A 104 -6.96 -2.61 6.13
N LEU A 105 -7.65 -2.43 4.99
CA LEU A 105 -7.04 -2.23 3.67
C LEU A 105 -7.07 -0.78 3.18
N ALA A 106 -7.51 0.14 4.07
CA ALA A 106 -7.67 1.57 3.78
C ALA A 106 -8.43 1.82 2.48
N LEU A 107 -9.61 1.21 2.37
CA LEU A 107 -10.54 1.41 1.25
C LEU A 107 -11.37 2.67 1.49
N ASP A 108 -11.92 3.24 0.43
CA ASP A 108 -12.72 4.46 0.45
C ASP A 108 -14.17 4.20 0.92
N GLY A 109 -14.61 2.94 0.93
CA GLY A 109 -15.91 2.56 1.47
C GLY A 109 -16.28 1.09 1.29
N PRO A 110 -17.45 0.68 1.79
CA PRO A 110 -17.91 -0.71 1.75
C PRO A 110 -18.18 -1.19 0.32
N HIS A 111 -18.54 -0.29 -0.61
CA HIS A 111 -18.71 -0.62 -2.02
C HIS A 111 -17.39 -1.08 -2.66
N GLU A 112 -16.30 -0.33 -2.44
CA GLU A 112 -14.97 -0.72 -2.93
C GLU A 112 -14.49 -2.04 -2.29
N ALA A 113 -14.79 -2.25 -1.00
CA ALA A 113 -14.50 -3.52 -0.33
C ALA A 113 -15.25 -4.70 -0.96
N ARG A 114 -16.52 -4.49 -1.32
CA ARG A 114 -17.33 -5.48 -2.01
C ARG A 114 -16.74 -5.82 -3.36
N ASP A 115 -16.48 -4.81 -4.19
CA ASP A 115 -15.95 -4.98 -5.54
C ASP A 115 -14.61 -5.72 -5.51
N LEU A 116 -13.74 -5.36 -4.55
CA LEU A 116 -12.47 -6.03 -4.33
C LEU A 116 -12.67 -7.52 -4.00
N CYS A 117 -13.57 -7.84 -3.07
CA CYS A 117 -13.83 -9.23 -2.67
C CYS A 117 -14.41 -10.06 -3.82
N GLN A 118 -15.40 -9.51 -4.53
CA GLN A 118 -16.06 -10.16 -5.66
C GLN A 118 -15.13 -10.35 -6.85
N ALA A 119 -14.27 -9.37 -7.14
CA ALA A 119 -13.24 -9.48 -8.17
C ALA A 119 -12.31 -10.68 -7.92
N HIS A 120 -12.05 -10.99 -6.65
CA HIS A 120 -11.25 -12.14 -6.21
C HIS A 120 -12.06 -13.41 -5.90
N GLY A 121 -13.33 -13.47 -6.32
CA GLY A 121 -14.17 -14.67 -6.20
C GLY A 121 -14.64 -15.00 -4.79
N LEU A 122 -14.49 -14.08 -3.83
CA LEU A 122 -14.99 -14.29 -2.48
C LEU A 122 -16.51 -14.06 -2.44
N PRO A 123 -17.29 -15.05 -1.95
CA PRO A 123 -18.72 -14.88 -1.80
C PRO A 123 -19.05 -13.84 -0.72
N LEU A 124 -20.23 -13.25 -0.82
CA LEU A 124 -20.77 -12.31 0.17
C LEU A 124 -21.91 -12.97 0.93
N ASP A 125 -22.05 -12.60 2.20
CA ASP A 125 -23.20 -12.95 3.04
C ASP A 125 -24.01 -11.68 3.29
N GLY A 126 -25.06 -11.51 2.48
CA GLY A 126 -25.82 -10.27 2.40
C GLY A 126 -25.00 -9.10 1.88
N GLU A 127 -25.32 -7.90 2.36
CA GLU A 127 -24.76 -6.64 1.84
C GLU A 127 -23.49 -6.17 2.60
N GLU A 128 -23.22 -6.71 3.77
CA GLU A 128 -22.23 -6.14 4.70
C GLU A 128 -21.11 -7.10 5.08
N ARG A 129 -21.12 -8.35 4.60
CA ARG A 129 -20.15 -9.37 5.02
C ARG A 129 -19.56 -10.11 3.82
N VAL A 130 -18.27 -10.38 3.89
CA VAL A 130 -17.57 -11.29 2.99
C VAL A 130 -17.39 -12.64 3.65
N VAL A 131 -17.43 -13.72 2.86
CA VAL A 131 -17.27 -15.09 3.32
C VAL A 131 -15.96 -15.66 2.78
N PHE A 132 -15.07 -16.03 3.68
CA PHE A 132 -13.84 -16.75 3.39
C PHE A 132 -14.11 -18.25 3.39
N LEU A 133 -14.45 -18.77 2.21
CA LEU A 133 -14.68 -20.19 1.96
C LEU A 133 -13.47 -20.81 1.24
N ARG A 134 -13.06 -21.99 1.68
CA ARG A 134 -11.91 -22.70 1.10
C ARG A 134 -12.16 -23.00 -0.39
N GLY A 135 -11.22 -22.57 -1.23
CA GLY A 135 -11.25 -22.82 -2.67
C GLY A 135 -11.95 -21.74 -3.51
N CYS A 136 -12.56 -20.72 -2.90
CA CYS A 136 -13.25 -19.66 -3.64
C CYS A 136 -12.35 -18.50 -4.09
N TYR A 137 -11.24 -18.26 -3.37
CA TYR A 137 -10.32 -17.18 -3.72
C TYR A 137 -9.65 -17.43 -5.08
N THR A 138 -9.78 -16.47 -5.99
CA THR A 138 -9.12 -16.44 -7.29
C THR A 138 -8.18 -15.25 -7.39
N GLU A 139 -6.93 -15.53 -7.73
CA GLU A 139 -5.93 -14.51 -7.97
C GLU A 139 -6.11 -13.92 -9.38
N LYS A 140 -7.12 -13.06 -9.52
CA LYS A 140 -7.34 -12.28 -10.75
C LYS A 140 -6.39 -11.08 -10.81
N GLY A 141 -6.42 -10.38 -11.95
CA GLY A 141 -5.66 -9.16 -12.25
C GLY A 141 -5.83 -8.06 -11.19
N LEU A 142 -5.16 -6.92 -11.37
CA LEU A 142 -5.14 -5.89 -10.31
C LEU A 142 -6.58 -5.38 -10.22
N PRO A 143 -7.18 -5.35 -9.02
CA PRO A 143 -8.47 -4.68 -8.88
C PRO A 143 -8.31 -3.26 -9.45
N PRO A 144 -9.37 -2.70 -10.08
CA PRO A 144 -9.33 -1.31 -10.53
C PRO A 144 -8.75 -0.44 -9.42
N VAL A 145 -7.81 0.43 -9.76
CA VAL A 145 -7.27 1.37 -8.79
C VAL A 145 -8.44 2.24 -8.36
N GLY A 146 -8.97 1.99 -7.17
CA GLY A 146 -9.96 2.85 -6.56
C GLY A 146 -9.39 4.26 -6.36
N THR A 147 -10.24 5.20 -6.01
CA THR A 147 -9.85 6.61 -5.87
C THR A 147 -8.74 6.86 -4.84
N CYS A 148 -8.46 5.88 -3.96
CA CYS A 148 -7.46 5.97 -2.90
C CYS A 148 -7.62 7.27 -2.08
N ASN A 149 -8.85 7.75 -1.90
CA ASN A 149 -9.16 9.02 -1.28
C ASN A 149 -8.68 9.03 0.18
N VAL A 150 -8.89 7.93 0.92
CA VAL A 150 -8.40 7.76 2.30
C VAL A 150 -6.87 7.85 2.40
N LEU A 151 -6.14 7.47 1.34
CA LEU A 151 -4.68 7.46 1.34
C LEU A 151 -4.07 8.70 0.69
N VAL A 152 -4.73 9.32 -0.28
CA VAL A 152 -4.18 10.39 -1.14
C VAL A 152 -5.12 11.60 -1.15
N GLY A 153 -6.33 11.44 -1.71
CA GLY A 153 -7.24 12.56 -1.99
C GLY A 153 -7.57 13.43 -0.77
N SER A 154 -7.84 12.81 0.38
CA SER A 154 -8.16 13.49 1.64
C SER A 154 -7.00 14.32 2.20
N LYS A 155 -5.76 14.08 1.75
CA LYS A 155 -4.56 14.78 2.22
C LYS A 155 -4.31 16.12 1.51
N LEU A 156 -4.94 16.34 0.36
CA LEU A 156 -4.85 17.60 -0.34
C LEU A 156 -5.53 18.74 0.45
N ARG A 157 -6.59 18.44 1.21
CA ARG A 157 -7.30 19.37 2.13
C ARG A 157 -7.65 20.74 1.50
N GLY A 158 -7.83 20.79 0.18
CA GLY A 158 -8.11 22.02 -0.56
C GLY A 158 -6.89 22.92 -0.84
N ARG A 159 -5.67 22.46 -0.53
CA ARG A 159 -4.43 23.13 -0.93
C ARG A 159 -4.17 22.98 -2.42
N THR A 160 -3.50 23.96 -3.01
CA THR A 160 -3.02 23.83 -4.39
C THR A 160 -1.79 22.93 -4.45
N LEU A 161 -1.45 22.43 -5.65
CA LEU A 161 -0.29 21.56 -5.81
C LEU A 161 1.00 22.33 -5.46
N GLU A 162 1.05 23.61 -5.80
CA GLU A 162 2.15 24.52 -5.50
C GLU A 162 2.35 24.64 -3.98
N GLU A 163 1.28 24.88 -3.21
CA GLU A 163 1.37 24.97 -1.74
C GLU A 163 1.89 23.68 -1.09
N VAL A 164 1.57 22.52 -1.67
CA VAL A 164 2.06 21.24 -1.16
C VAL A 164 3.54 21.04 -1.45
N VAL A 165 3.99 21.40 -2.67
CA VAL A 165 5.41 21.27 -3.05
C VAL A 165 6.27 22.20 -2.20
N MET A 166 5.87 23.47 -2.02
CA MET A 166 6.64 24.43 -1.23
C MET A 166 6.72 24.07 0.27
N ALA A 167 5.67 23.45 0.83
CA ALA A 167 5.65 23.08 2.25
C ALA A 167 6.55 21.88 2.58
N GLU A 168 6.83 21.00 1.61
CA GLU A 168 7.77 19.88 1.82
C GLU A 168 9.24 20.34 1.77
N GLU A 169 9.54 21.49 1.17
CA GLU A 169 10.89 22.08 1.15
C GLU A 169 11.30 22.69 2.50
N GLU A 170 10.33 23.18 3.30
CA GLU A 170 10.62 23.83 4.59
C GLU A 170 10.93 22.83 5.73
N ASP A 171 10.44 21.59 5.65
CA ASP A 171 10.67 20.54 6.66
C ASP A 171 12.05 19.85 6.49
N GLU A 172 12.74 20.07 5.36
CA GLU A 172 14.11 19.59 5.11
C GLU A 172 15.21 20.53 5.65
N GLY A 173 14.84 21.67 6.26
CA GLY A 173 15.74 22.77 6.59
C GLY A 173 16.60 22.68 7.86
N VAL A 174 16.72 21.54 8.55
CA VAL A 174 17.56 21.45 9.77
C VAL A 174 18.40 20.16 9.83
N PHE A 175 19.35 20.02 8.92
CA PHE A 175 20.56 19.23 9.16
C PHE A 175 21.75 20.17 9.26
N ARG A 176 21.95 20.78 10.45
CA ARG A 176 23.23 21.42 10.79
C ARG A 176 24.12 20.36 11.45
N PRO A 177 25.23 19.93 10.83
CA PRO A 177 26.21 19.13 11.53
C PRO A 177 26.91 20.00 12.57
N SER A 178 26.89 19.55 13.83
CA SER A 178 27.73 20.04 14.93
C SER A 178 29.09 19.37 14.90
#